data_AF-A0AAW0EQB4-F1
#
_entry.id   AF-A0AAW0EQB4-F1
#
_cell.length_a   1.000
_cell.length_b   1.000
_cell.length_c   1.000
_cell.angle_alpha   90.00
_cell.angle_beta   90.00
_cell.angle_gamma   90.00
#
_symmetry.space_group_name_H-M   'P 1'
#
loop_
_entity.id
_entity.type
_entity.pdbx_description
1 polymer ?
#
loop_
_entity_poly.entity_id
_entity_poly.type
_entity_poly.pdbx_seq_one_letter_code
_entity_poly.pdbx_strand_id
1 'polypeptide(L)'
;MAAPAGSDIGSSRAPTDPLEYLALHIHKRVAITLAPKDDSDDGAVVRGTLLSVDDVCNVLLRYWTSTDSLRLDGGARAAPQQRSRKRTRGDGDEDAGESVRLIRGAQIVSIALLPE
;
A
#
# COMPACT_ATOMS: atom_id res chain seq x y z
N MET A 1 -12.96 -49.13 -26.80
CA MET A 1 -13.28 -48.27 -25.65
C MET A 1 -11.97 -47.63 -25.20
N ALA A 2 -11.71 -46.39 -25.63
CA ALA A 2 -10.45 -45.69 -25.34
C ALA A 2 -10.72 -44.64 -24.26
N ALA A 3 -9.87 -44.61 -23.23
CA ALA A 3 -9.95 -43.64 -22.15
C ALA A 3 -9.64 -42.22 -22.67
N PRO A 4 -10.33 -41.17 -22.22
CA PRO A 4 -9.94 -39.81 -22.55
C PRO A 4 -8.63 -39.45 -21.83
N ALA A 5 -7.77 -38.79 -22.60
CA ALA A 5 -6.48 -38.26 -22.19
C ALA A 5 -6.60 -37.33 -20.97
N GLY A 6 -5.54 -37.35 -20.15
CA GLY A 6 -5.43 -36.58 -18.92
C GLY A 6 -5.77 -35.12 -19.12
N SER A 7 -6.65 -34.63 -18.26
CA SER A 7 -6.87 -33.21 -18.02
C SER A 7 -5.54 -32.56 -17.64
N ASP A 8 -5.02 -31.70 -18.52
CA ASP A 8 -3.94 -30.77 -18.22
C ASP A 8 -4.33 -29.97 -16.98
N ILE A 9 -3.76 -30.34 -15.84
CA ILE A 9 -3.76 -29.53 -14.63
C ILE A 9 -2.84 -28.36 -14.99
N GLY A 10 -3.44 -27.28 -15.49
CA GLY A 10 -2.75 -26.04 -15.81
C GLY A 10 -1.98 -25.60 -14.57
N SER A 11 -0.66 -25.80 -14.61
CA SER A 11 0.26 -25.17 -13.66
C SER A 11 0.14 -23.67 -13.89
N SER A 12 -0.71 -23.02 -13.09
CA SER A 12 -0.79 -21.57 -12.99
C SER A 12 0.57 -21.10 -12.48
N ARG A 13 1.48 -20.84 -13.43
CA ARG A 13 2.79 -20.27 -13.14
C ARG A 13 2.52 -18.87 -12.62
N ALA A 14 3.07 -18.54 -11.44
CA ALA A 14 2.99 -17.18 -10.94
C ALA A 14 3.45 -16.20 -12.03
N PRO A 15 2.73 -15.08 -12.24
CA PRO A 15 3.12 -14.07 -13.22
C PRO A 15 4.58 -13.70 -13.00
N THR A 16 5.36 -13.70 -14.08
CA THR A 16 6.77 -13.28 -14.02
C THR A 16 6.91 -11.77 -14.11
N ASP A 17 5.88 -11.07 -14.61
CA ASP A 17 5.81 -9.62 -14.67
C ASP A 17 5.15 -9.08 -13.38
N PRO A 18 5.84 -8.20 -12.62
CA PRO A 18 5.28 -7.54 -11.45
C PRO A 18 4.01 -6.72 -11.75
N LEU A 19 3.87 -6.12 -12.92
CA LEU A 19 2.68 -5.34 -13.29
C LEU A 19 1.50 -6.25 -13.58
N GLU A 20 1.70 -7.36 -14.29
CA GLU A 20 0.68 -8.39 -14.46
C GLU A 20 0.26 -8.96 -13.10
N TYR A 21 1.23 -9.19 -12.22
CA TYR A 21 0.94 -9.63 -10.85
C TYR A 21 0.02 -8.64 -10.12
N LEU A 22 0.32 -7.35 -10.15
CA LEU A 22 -0.53 -6.33 -9.52
C LEU A 22 -1.92 -6.23 -10.18
N ALA A 23 -1.99 -6.34 -11.51
CA ALA A 23 -3.25 -6.31 -12.25
C ALA A 23 -4.16 -7.51 -11.92
N LEU A 24 -3.60 -8.68 -11.61
CA LEU A 24 -4.37 -9.83 -11.12
C LEU A 24 -4.90 -9.65 -9.68
N HIS A 25 -4.36 -8.68 -8.93
CA HIS A 25 -4.72 -8.42 -7.53
C HIS A 25 -5.43 -7.07 -7.35
N ILE A 26 -6.06 -6.54 -8.40
CA ILE A 26 -7.01 -5.44 -8.25
C ILE A 26 -8.11 -5.84 -7.25
N HIS A 27 -8.55 -4.87 -6.46
CA HIS A 27 -9.46 -4.99 -5.33
C HIS A 27 -8.90 -5.71 -4.09
N LYS A 28 -7.63 -6.10 -4.07
CA LYS A 28 -6.95 -6.59 -2.86
C LYS A 28 -6.39 -5.44 -2.02
N ARG A 29 -6.19 -5.70 -0.72
CA ARG A 29 -5.52 -4.75 0.17
C ARG A 29 -4.01 -4.77 -0.08
N VAL A 30 -3.43 -3.57 -0.16
CA VAL A 30 -2.00 -3.36 -0.38
C VAL A 30 -1.43 -2.39 0.64
N ALA A 31 -0.13 -2.50 0.91
CA ALA A 31 0.70 -1.50 1.53
C ALA A 31 1.71 -0.96 0.52
N ILE A 32 1.79 0.35 0.40
CA ILE A 32 2.66 1.06 -0.55
C ILE A 32 3.64 1.90 0.27
N THR A 33 4.92 1.62 0.09
CA THR A 33 6.01 2.39 0.69
C THR A 33 6.36 3.53 -0.24
N LEU A 34 6.33 4.75 0.27
CA LEU A 34 6.69 5.95 -0.47
C LEU A 34 8.13 6.36 -0.15
N ALA A 35 8.82 6.88 -1.17
CA ALA A 35 10.13 7.47 -0.99
C ALA A 35 10.03 8.72 -0.09
N PRO A 36 11.05 8.97 0.75
CA PRO A 36 11.23 10.24 1.43
C PRO A 36 11.12 11.42 0.49
N LYS A 37 10.42 12.48 0.90
CA LYS A 37 10.39 13.75 0.15
C LYS A 37 11.68 14.56 0.33
N ASP A 38 12.31 14.45 1.48
CA ASP A 38 13.57 15.12 1.84
C ASP A 38 14.32 14.32 2.92
N ASP A 39 15.55 14.75 3.25
CA ASP A 39 16.42 14.08 4.24
C ASP A 39 15.85 14.08 5.67
N SER A 40 14.76 14.79 5.92
CA SER A 40 14.09 14.87 7.22
C SER A 40 12.78 14.06 7.29
N ASP A 41 12.42 13.40 6.18
CA ASP A 41 11.27 12.53 6.01
C ASP A 41 11.75 11.06 6.01
N ASP A 42 11.21 10.26 6.93
CA ASP A 42 11.52 8.81 7.00
C ASP A 42 10.69 8.01 5.96
N GLY A 43 9.99 8.70 5.06
CA GLY A 43 9.02 8.13 4.14
C GLY A 43 7.69 7.84 4.81
N ALA A 44 6.73 7.34 4.02
CA ALA A 44 5.39 7.02 4.48
C ALA A 44 4.92 5.69 3.94
N VAL A 45 4.09 4.99 4.73
CA VAL A 45 3.41 3.78 4.26
C VAL A 45 1.92 4.07 4.11
N VAL A 46 1.42 3.93 2.88
CA VAL A 46 0.01 4.07 2.56
C VAL A 46 -0.61 2.70 2.41
N ARG A 47 -1.67 2.40 3.15
CA ARG A 47 -2.43 1.16 3.03
C ARG A 47 -3.77 1.47 2.38
N GLY A 48 -4.28 0.59 1.54
CA GLY A 48 -5.58 0.78 0.89
C GLY A 48 -5.99 -0.41 0.04
N THR A 49 -7.15 -0.32 -0.58
CA THR A 49 -7.56 -1.30 -1.60
C THR A 49 -7.13 -0.83 -2.97
N LEU A 50 -6.38 -1.66 -3.70
CA LEU A 50 -5.90 -1.36 -5.04
C LEU A 50 -7.08 -1.32 -6.03
N LEU A 51 -7.21 -0.24 -6.80
CA LEU A 51 -8.25 -0.09 -7.83
C LEU A 51 -7.70 -0.18 -9.24
N SER A 52 -6.51 0.36 -9.48
CA SER A 52 -5.83 0.25 -10.77
C SER A 52 -4.33 0.44 -10.59
N VAL A 53 -3.58 -0.04 -11.58
CA VAL A 53 -2.16 0.23 -11.79
C VAL A 53 -1.94 0.48 -13.28
N ASP A 54 -1.09 1.44 -13.64
CA ASP A 54 -0.66 1.67 -15.03
C ASP A 54 0.77 1.17 -15.29
N ASP A 55 1.23 1.33 -16.53
CA ASP A 55 2.54 0.88 -17.03
C ASP A 55 3.74 1.61 -16.39
N VAL A 56 3.51 2.74 -15.72
CA VAL A 56 4.53 3.49 -14.97
C VAL A 56 4.31 3.40 -13.45
N CYS A 57 3.55 2.39 -12.98
CA CYS A 57 3.26 2.13 -11.58
C CYS A 57 2.49 3.25 -10.85
N ASN A 58 1.74 4.10 -11.55
CA ASN A 58 0.74 4.93 -10.87
C ASN A 58 -0.38 4.03 -10.35
N VAL A 59 -0.80 4.25 -9.11
CA VAL A 59 -1.83 3.43 -8.46
C VAL A 59 -2.98 4.26 -7.94
N LEU A 60 -4.19 3.77 -8.15
CA LEU A 60 -5.39 4.28 -7.50
C LEU A 60 -5.73 3.39 -6.30
N LEU A 61 -5.93 4.01 -5.14
CA LEU A 61 -6.36 3.35 -3.91
C LEU A 61 -7.71 3.88 -3.46
N ARG A 62 -8.53 3.01 -2.86
CA ARG A 62 -9.69 3.40 -2.04
C ARG A 62 -9.52 3.01 -0.58
N TYR A 63 -10.27 3.66 0.30
CA TYR A 63 -10.32 3.38 1.74
C TYR A 63 -8.90 3.34 2.33
N TRP A 64 -8.11 4.35 1.99
CA TRP A 64 -6.68 4.35 2.31
C TRP A 64 -6.40 5.00 3.66
N THR A 65 -5.32 4.58 4.30
CA THR A 65 -4.76 5.20 5.51
C THR A 65 -3.26 5.41 5.30
N SER A 66 -2.71 6.49 5.86
CA SER A 66 -1.26 6.76 5.83
C SER A 66 -0.72 6.68 7.24
N THR A 67 0.37 5.96 7.43
CA THR A 67 1.18 6.08 8.65
C THR A 67 2.42 6.87 8.27
N ASP A 68 2.51 8.09 8.78
CA ASP A 68 3.77 8.84 8.73
C ASP A 68 4.72 8.14 9.71
N SER A 69 5.92 7.80 9.24
CA SER A 69 6.95 7.23 10.09
C SER A 69 7.21 8.20 11.25
N LEU A 70 6.83 7.77 12.45
CA LEU A 70 7.09 8.52 13.69
C LEU A 70 8.60 8.68 13.80
N ARG A 71 9.10 9.92 13.75
CA ARG A 71 10.48 10.24 14.15
C ARG A 71 10.74 9.59 15.50
N LEU A 72 11.54 8.53 15.50
CA LEU A 72 12.13 7.99 16.71
C LEU A 72 13.26 8.94 17.09
N ASP A 73 12.89 10.13 17.59
CA ASP A 73 13.85 10.99 18.27
C ASP A 73 14.39 10.18 19.46
N GLY A 74 15.65 9.74 19.34
CA GLY A 74 16.33 8.93 20.33
C GLY A 74 16.40 9.66 21.66
N GLY A 75 15.66 9.18 22.66
CA GLY A 75 15.75 9.72 24.00
C GLY A 75 14.63 9.29 24.94
N ALA A 76 14.96 8.32 25.80
CA ALA A 76 14.30 7.99 27.06
C ALA A 76 13.07 7.07 27.04
N ARG A 77 13.26 5.94 27.73
CA ARG A 77 12.23 5.11 28.38
C ARG A 77 11.09 5.96 28.94
N ALA A 78 9.85 5.71 28.51
CA ALA A 78 8.67 5.80 29.37
C ALA A 78 7.47 5.09 28.71
N ALA A 79 6.68 4.44 29.56
CA ALA A 79 5.49 3.63 29.28
C ALA A 79 4.32 4.43 28.63
N PRO A 80 3.22 3.78 28.22
CA PRO A 80 2.22 4.38 27.35
C PRO A 80 1.37 5.38 28.14
N GLN A 81 1.52 6.67 27.83
CA GLN A 81 0.59 7.70 28.30
C GLN A 81 0.11 8.54 27.13
N GLN A 82 -1.08 8.16 26.69
CA GLN A 82 -2.15 9.02 26.19
C GLN A 82 -2.05 10.42 26.82
N ARG A 83 -1.53 11.40 26.07
CA ARG A 83 -1.59 12.81 26.48
C ARG A 83 -1.90 13.71 25.28
N SER A 84 -3.19 14.02 25.21
CA SER A 84 -3.77 15.23 24.64
C SER A 84 -2.85 16.43 24.86
N ARG A 85 -2.27 16.95 23.77
CA ARG A 85 -1.71 18.29 23.70
C ARG A 85 -1.96 18.86 22.31
N LYS A 86 -2.96 19.75 22.25
CA LYS A 86 -3.24 20.66 21.14
C LYS A 86 -1.94 21.24 20.58
N ARG A 87 -1.57 20.81 19.38
CA ARG A 87 -0.79 21.59 18.43
C ARG A 87 -1.52 21.53 17.11
N THR A 88 -2.00 22.68 16.69
CA THR A 88 -2.56 22.98 15.38
C THR A 88 -1.59 22.48 14.30
N ARG A 89 -1.88 21.31 13.75
CA ARG A 89 -1.33 20.79 12.50
C ARG A 89 -2.53 20.36 11.70
N GLY A 90 -2.58 20.86 10.46
CA GLY A 90 -3.74 20.83 9.57
C GLY A 90 -4.38 19.45 9.51
N ASP A 91 -5.71 19.50 9.43
CA ASP A 91 -6.64 18.39 9.33
C ASP A 91 -6.07 17.20 8.55
N GLY A 92 -5.75 16.15 9.30
CA GLY A 92 -5.52 14.79 8.81
C GLY A 92 -6.68 13.88 9.22
N ASP A 93 -7.86 14.46 9.32
CA ASP A 93 -9.16 13.82 9.46
C ASP A 93 -10.08 14.52 8.44
N GLU A 94 -11.12 13.83 7.95
CA GLU A 94 -12.02 14.26 6.85
C GLU A 94 -11.60 13.78 5.45
N ASP A 95 -11.77 12.47 5.19
CA ASP A 95 -12.95 12.06 4.41
C ASP A 95 -13.10 10.53 4.43
N ALA A 96 -13.92 10.06 5.37
CA ALA A 96 -14.45 8.70 5.41
C ALA A 96 -15.65 8.51 4.45
N GLY A 97 -15.66 9.26 3.35
CA GLY A 97 -16.54 9.05 2.20
C GLY A 97 -15.69 8.70 0.99
N GLU A 98 -15.77 7.45 0.52
CA GLU A 98 -15.21 6.94 -0.75
C GLU A 98 -13.90 7.62 -1.22
N SER A 99 -12.93 7.81 -0.32
CA SER A 99 -11.73 8.59 -0.65
C SER A 99 -10.83 7.76 -1.57
N VAL A 100 -10.77 8.19 -2.83
CA VAL A 100 -9.85 7.67 -3.84
C VAL A 100 -8.58 8.50 -3.83
N ARG A 101 -7.41 7.86 -3.80
CA ARG A 101 -6.11 8.52 -3.87
C ARG A 101 -5.30 7.97 -5.02
N LEU A 102 -4.76 8.89 -5.83
CA LEU A 102 -3.72 8.62 -6.80
C LEU A 102 -2.35 8.74 -6.13
N ILE A 103 -1.52 7.71 -6.29
CA ILE A 103 -0.10 7.74 -5.93
C ILE A 103 0.71 7.60 -7.21
N ARG A 104 1.70 8.48 -7.40
CA ARG A 104 2.54 8.45 -8.60
C ARG A 104 3.60 7.38 -8.48
N GLY A 105 3.83 6.61 -9.54
CA GLY A 105 4.82 5.52 -9.53
C GLY A 105 6.23 5.97 -9.18
N ALA A 106 6.63 7.18 -9.58
CA ALA A 106 7.91 7.78 -9.21
C ALA A 106 8.12 7.99 -7.69
N GLN A 107 7.03 7.96 -6.91
CA GLN A 107 7.08 8.08 -5.45
C GLN A 107 7.13 6.71 -4.76
N ILE A 108 6.89 5.61 -5.48
CA ILE A 108 6.72 4.28 -4.91
C ILE A 108 8.07 3.58 -4.83
N VAL A 109 8.43 3.15 -3.63
CA VAL A 109 9.59 2.29 -3.38
C VAL A 109 9.19 0.82 -3.48
N SER A 110 8.04 0.45 -2.92
CA SER A 110 7.55 -0.92 -2.95
C SER A 110 6.04 -1.01 -2.77
N ILE A 111 5.48 -2.11 -3.26
CA ILE A 111 4.07 -2.48 -3.08
C ILE A 111 4.04 -3.91 -2.52
N ALA A 112 3.33 -4.10 -1.41
CA ALA A 112 3.12 -5.40 -0.79
C ALA A 112 1.62 -5.71 -0.72
N LEU A 113 1.23 -6.92 -1.14
CA LEU A 113 -0.11 -7.43 -0.87
C LEU A 113 -0.26 -7.78 0.61
N LEU A 114 -1.38 -7.39 1.19
CA LEU A 114 -1.72 -7.70 2.57
C LEU A 114 -2.60 -8.96 2.61
N PRO A 115 -2.41 -9.85 3.61
CA PRO A 115 -3.33 -10.95 3.84
C PRO A 115 -4.72 -10.41 4.20
N GLU A 116 -5.76 -11.15 3.81
CA GLU A 116 -7.16 -10.81 4.09
C GLU A 116 -7.51 -10.94 5.57
#